data_AF-A0A9F3W2W9-F1
#
_entry.id   AF-A0A9F3W2W9-F1
#
_cell.length_a   1.000
_cell.length_b   1.000
_cell.length_c   1.000
_cell.angle_alpha   90.00
_cell.angle_beta   90.00
_cell.angle_gamma   90.00
#
_symmetry.space_group_name_H-M   'P 1'
#
loop_
_entity.id
_entity.type
_entity.pdbx_description
1 polymer ?
#
loop_
_entity_poly.entity_id
_entity_poly.type
_entity_poly.pdbx_seq_one_letter_code
_entity_poly.pdbx_strand_id
1 'polypeptide(L)'
;MRSRIWMSVAKMLEKLINSVTVRNETVRQTLAEALATFLLMVFGLGSVAQVVLGRKNFGEYLSINLGFGFGVMLGIHAAGGISGESSR
;
A
#
# COMPACT_ATOMS: atom_id res chain seq x y z
N MET A 1 34.46 -21.47 -7.96
CA MET A 1 33.27 -22.31 -7.72
C MET A 1 32.11 -21.52 -7.08
N ARG A 2 32.36 -20.66 -6.08
CA ARG A 2 31.35 -19.78 -5.44
C ARG A 2 30.52 -18.96 -6.44
N SER A 3 31.12 -18.35 -7.47
CA SER A 3 30.40 -17.55 -8.47
C SER A 3 29.29 -18.26 -9.24
N ARG A 4 29.39 -19.59 -9.48
CA ARG A 4 28.37 -20.35 -10.23
C ARG A 4 27.09 -20.55 -9.44
N ILE A 5 27.19 -20.73 -8.12
CA ILE A 5 26.02 -20.91 -7.23
C ILE A 5 25.25 -19.59 -7.14
N TRP A 6 25.97 -18.48 -6.92
CA TRP A 6 25.36 -17.14 -6.87
C TRP A 6 24.65 -16.77 -8.17
N MET A 7 25.23 -17.07 -9.33
CA MET A 7 24.55 -16.83 -10.61
C MET A 7 23.30 -17.70 -10.80
N SER A 8 23.30 -18.94 -10.30
CA SER A 8 22.13 -19.81 -10.37
C SER A 8 20.98 -19.31 -9.49
N VAL A 9 21.30 -18.85 -8.27
CA VAL A 9 20.32 -18.25 -7.36
C VAL A 9 19.78 -16.94 -7.93
N ALA A 10 20.65 -16.07 -8.47
CA ALA A 10 20.24 -14.82 -9.09
C ALA A 10 19.26 -15.05 -10.27
N LYS A 11 19.58 -15.99 -11.18
CA LYS A 11 18.66 -16.35 -12.28
C LYS A 11 17.32 -16.89 -11.80
N MET A 12 17.33 -17.66 -10.71
CA MET A 12 16.09 -18.16 -10.10
C MET A 12 15.26 -17.00 -9.54
N LEU A 13 15.89 -16.06 -8.85
CA LEU A 13 15.23 -14.86 -8.31
C LEU A 13 14.67 -13.96 -9.42
N GLU A 14 15.42 -13.70 -10.48
CA GLU A 14 14.95 -12.92 -11.63
C GLU A 14 13.73 -13.57 -12.28
N LYS A 15 13.76 -14.90 -12.46
CA LYS A 15 12.61 -15.64 -13.00
C LYS A 15 11.37 -15.51 -12.11
N LEU A 16 11.55 -15.56 -10.79
CA LEU A 16 10.47 -15.38 -9.82
C LEU A 16 9.92 -13.93 -9.85
N ILE A 17 10.78 -12.92 -9.81
CA ILE A 17 10.39 -11.51 -9.87
C ILE A 17 9.62 -11.23 -11.16
N ASN A 18 10.13 -11.73 -12.29
CA ASN A 18 9.49 -11.53 -13.58
C ASN A 18 8.13 -12.25 -13.70
N SER A 19 7.92 -13.31 -12.92
CA SER A 19 6.63 -14.00 -12.84
C SER A 19 5.60 -13.26 -11.99
N VAL A 20 6.03 -12.43 -11.02
CA VAL A 20 5.14 -11.72 -10.09
C VAL A 20 4.91 -10.26 -10.52
N THR A 21 5.78 -9.72 -11.38
CA THR A 21 5.67 -8.34 -11.86
C THR A 21 4.46 -8.16 -12.79
N VAL A 22 3.53 -7.30 -12.37
CA VAL A 22 2.42 -6.84 -13.21
C VAL A 22 2.95 -5.84 -14.23
N ARG A 23 2.91 -6.23 -15.52
CA ARG A 23 3.40 -5.40 -16.63
C ARG A 23 2.35 -4.47 -17.22
N ASN A 24 1.06 -4.79 -17.04
CA ASN A 24 -0.03 -3.97 -17.54
C ASN A 24 -0.16 -2.71 -16.67
N GLU A 25 0.04 -1.55 -17.29
CA GLU A 25 0.02 -0.25 -16.63
C GLU A 25 -1.32 0.06 -15.96
N THR A 26 -2.44 -0.17 -16.66
CA THR A 26 -3.79 0.05 -16.13
C THR A 26 -4.05 -0.82 -14.90
N VAL A 27 -3.70 -2.12 -14.96
CA VAL A 27 -3.86 -3.02 -13.81
C VAL A 27 -3.01 -2.55 -12.63
N ARG A 28 -1.78 -2.11 -12.89
CA ARG A 28 -0.87 -1.61 -11.86
C ARG A 28 -1.41 -0.32 -11.20
N GLN A 29 -1.93 0.61 -11.99
CA GLN A 29 -2.60 1.83 -11.51
C GLN A 29 -3.84 1.50 -10.69
N THR A 30 -4.75 0.66 -11.20
CA THR A 30 -5.97 0.27 -10.47
C THR A 30 -5.65 -0.44 -9.15
N LEU A 31 -4.63 -1.32 -9.12
CA LEU A 31 -4.20 -1.96 -7.88
C LEU A 31 -3.62 -0.95 -6.87
N ALA A 32 -2.86 0.04 -7.36
CA ALA A 32 -2.31 1.09 -6.51
C ALA A 32 -3.42 2.00 -5.95
N GLU A 33 -4.40 2.41 -6.77
CA GLU A 33 -5.56 3.17 -6.30
C GLU A 33 -6.43 2.37 -5.33
N ALA A 34 -6.67 1.08 -5.60
CA ALA A 34 -7.41 0.20 -4.71
C ALA A 34 -6.70 0.05 -3.36
N LEU A 35 -5.37 -0.09 -3.35
CA LEU A 35 -4.57 -0.17 -2.13
C LEU A 35 -4.60 1.16 -1.36
N ALA A 36 -4.45 2.30 -2.03
CA ALA A 36 -4.53 3.61 -1.39
C ALA A 36 -5.91 3.84 -0.75
N THR A 37 -6.98 3.50 -1.47
CA THR A 37 -8.35 3.60 -0.96
C THR A 37 -8.57 2.65 0.21
N PHE A 38 -8.05 1.42 0.14
CA PHE A 38 -8.13 0.47 1.23
C PHE A 38 -7.44 1.01 2.51
N LEU A 39 -6.22 1.55 2.39
CA LEU A 39 -5.50 2.15 3.51
C LEU A 39 -6.27 3.33 4.11
N LEU A 40 -6.77 4.24 3.26
CA LEU A 40 -7.60 5.36 3.70
C LEU A 40 -8.81 4.87 4.51
N MET A 41 -9.56 3.91 3.98
CA MET A 41 -10.79 3.44 4.62
C MET A 41 -10.51 2.64 5.90
N VAL A 42 -9.48 1.79 5.94
CA VAL A 42 -9.15 0.99 7.13
C VAL A 42 -8.72 1.88 8.29
N PHE A 43 -7.84 2.86 8.06
CA PHE A 43 -7.41 3.77 9.13
C PHE A 43 -8.51 4.77 9.52
N GLY A 44 -9.20 5.35 8.53
CA GLY A 44 -10.30 6.28 8.76
C GLY A 44 -11.47 5.65 9.50
N LEU A 45 -12.09 4.61 8.92
CA LEU A 45 -13.21 3.93 9.56
C LEU A 45 -12.79 3.16 10.82
N GLY A 46 -11.58 2.62 10.87
CA GLY A 46 -11.04 1.96 12.05
C GLY A 46 -10.96 2.91 13.25
N SER A 47 -10.48 4.15 13.02
CA SER A 47 -10.45 5.17 14.07
C SER A 47 -11.86 5.58 14.52
N VAL A 48 -12.82 5.70 13.59
CA VAL A 48 -14.23 5.97 13.95
C VAL A 48 -14.81 4.81 14.77
N ALA A 49 -14.57 3.57 14.36
CA ALA A 49 -15.02 2.39 15.08
C ALA A 49 -14.42 2.33 16.50
N GLN A 50 -13.13 2.68 16.65
CA GLN A 50 -12.46 2.75 17.95
C GLN A 50 -13.12 3.77 18.88
N VAL A 51 -13.51 4.95 18.37
CA VAL A 51 -14.21 5.97 19.16
C VAL A 51 -15.63 5.53 19.50
N VAL A 52 -16.39 5.06 18.51
CA VAL A 52 -17.83 4.74 18.64
C VAL A 52 -18.03 3.47 19.49
N LEU A 53 -17.37 2.37 19.14
CA LEU A 53 -17.50 1.09 19.85
C LEU A 53 -16.81 1.16 21.22
N GLY A 54 -15.72 1.91 21.32
CA GLY A 54 -15.00 2.16 22.57
C GLY A 54 -15.70 3.12 23.54
N ARG A 55 -16.87 3.66 23.17
CA ARG A 55 -17.62 4.66 23.96
C ARG A 55 -16.72 5.84 24.40
N LYS A 56 -15.85 6.31 23.49
CA LYS A 56 -14.84 7.37 23.72
C LYS A 56 -13.73 7.06 24.73
N ASN A 57 -13.64 5.86 25.29
CA ASN A 57 -12.54 5.50 26.20
C ASN A 57 -11.21 5.25 25.47
N PHE A 58 -11.27 4.91 24.18
CA PHE A 58 -10.10 4.55 23.38
C PHE A 58 -9.81 5.59 22.28
N GLY A 59 -10.52 6.72 22.24
CA GLY A 59 -10.23 7.78 21.30
C GLY A 59 -11.29 8.88 21.29
N GLU A 60 -10.91 10.03 20.72
CA GLU A 60 -11.77 11.20 20.54
C GLU A 60 -11.74 11.73 19.11
N TYR A 61 -12.40 12.86 18.84
CA TYR A 61 -12.43 13.51 17.52
C TYR A 61 -11.04 13.74 16.92
N LEU A 62 -10.03 14.09 17.74
CA LEU A 62 -8.66 14.24 17.25
C LEU A 62 -8.10 12.93 16.68
N SER A 63 -8.39 11.79 17.32
CA SER A 63 -7.97 10.47 16.86
C SER A 63 -8.60 10.11 15.51
N ILE A 64 -9.84 10.52 15.26
CA ILE A 64 -10.51 10.31 13.96
C ILE A 64 -9.80 11.11 12.87
N ASN A 65 -9.54 12.40 13.12
CA ASN A 65 -8.86 13.27 12.14
C ASN A 65 -7.44 12.76 11.83
N LEU A 66 -6.70 12.32 12.86
CA LEU A 66 -5.39 11.71 12.68
C LEU A 66 -5.48 10.37 11.92
N GLY A 67 -6.50 9.55 12.18
CA GLY A 67 -6.73 8.29 11.48
C GLY A 67 -6.93 8.50 9.97
N PHE A 68 -7.78 9.45 9.59
CA PHE A 68 -7.94 9.83 8.19
C PHE A 68 -6.68 10.47 7.60
N GLY A 69 -6.02 11.38 8.32
CA GLY A 69 -4.80 12.05 7.87
C GLY A 69 -3.65 11.07 7.59
N PHE A 70 -3.40 10.13 8.50
CA PHE A 70 -2.41 9.07 8.29
C PHE A 70 -2.85 8.08 7.21
N GLY A 71 -4.13 7.76 7.11
CA GLY A 71 -4.67 6.92 6.03
C GLY A 71 -4.36 7.51 4.63
N VAL A 72 -4.58 8.81 4.45
CA VAL A 72 -4.23 9.52 3.20
C VAL A 72 -2.72 9.51 2.97
N MET A 73 -1.91 9.85 3.99
CA MET A 73 -0.46 9.90 3.87
C MET A 73 0.13 8.54 3.44
N LEU A 74 -0.32 7.45 4.07
CA LEU A 74 0.11 6.09 3.73
C LEU A 74 -0.38 5.66 2.35
N GLY A 75 -1.61 6.04 1.97
CA GLY A 75 -2.14 5.80 0.63
C GLY A 75 -1.30 6.47 -0.46
N ILE A 76 -0.94 7.74 -0.27
CA ILE A 76 -0.04 8.47 -1.19
C ILE A 76 1.35 7.83 -1.21
N HIS A 77 1.90 7.44 -0.05
CA HIS A 77 3.21 6.81 0.00
C HIS A 77 3.24 5.45 -0.73
N ALA A 78 2.18 4.65 -0.59
CA ALA A 78 2.08 3.34 -1.22
C ALA A 78 1.79 3.40 -2.73
N ALA A 79 1.01 4.38 -3.19
CA ALA A 79 0.48 4.43 -4.55
C ALA A 79 0.99 5.59 -5.41
N GLY A 80 1.68 6.57 -4.82
CA GLY A 80 2.03 7.83 -5.47
C GLY A 80 2.93 7.69 -6.70
N GLY A 81 3.90 6.76 -6.66
CA GLY A 81 4.79 6.49 -7.79
C GLY A 81 4.20 5.59 -8.89
N ILE A 82 2.97 5.06 -8.69
CA ILE A 82 2.37 4.08 -9.60
C ILE A 82 1.16 4.67 -10.32
N SER A 83 0.37 5.46 -9.59
CA SER A 83 -0.93 5.99 -10.02
C SER A 83 -0.85 7.43 -10.52
N GLY A 84 0.21 8.17 -10.16
CA GLY A 84 0.45 9.54 -10.59
C GLY A 84 1.28 9.68 -11.87
N GLU A 85 1.85 8.59 -12.37
CA GLU A 85 2.64 8.55 -13.59
C GLU A 85 1.74 8.07 -14.74
N SER A 86 0.84 8.96 -15.17
CA SER A 86 0.15 8.88 -16.45
C SER A 86 0.55 10.13 -17.22
N SER A 87 1.45 9.99 -18.21
CA SER A 87 2.03 11.04 -19.06
C SER A 87 3.38 11.62 -18.60
N ARG A 88 4.47 10.94 -18.99
CA ARG A 88 5.57 11.52 -19.77
C ARG A 88 6.04 10.53 -20.83
#